data_AF-A0A928GWY2-F1
#
_entry.id   AF-A0A928GWY2-F1
#
_cell.length_a   1.000
_cell.length_b   1.000
_cell.length_c   1.000
_cell.angle_alpha   90.00
_cell.angle_beta   90.00
_cell.angle_gamma   90.00
#
_symmetry.space_group_name_H-M   'P 1'
#
loop_
_entity.id
_entity.type
_entity.pdbx_description
1 polymer ?
#
loop_
_entity_poly.entity_id
_entity_poly.type
_entity_poly.pdbx_seq_one_letter_code
_entity_poly.pdbx_strand_id
1 'polypeptide(L)'
;MSLCRPILFLLVPNSPGFEKIHSISLSDVKNEEFISLSGAKLFRAICDKFCKSEHIQPNIVFESESPSAVKNMIAANIGVGV
;
A
#
# COMPACT_ATOMS: atom_id res chain seq x y z
N MET A 1 -0.21 22.06 -21.30
CA MET A 1 -0.66 21.83 -19.91
C MET A 1 -0.10 20.48 -19.47
N SER A 2 0.97 20.47 -18.68
CA SER A 2 1.65 19.22 -18.31
C SER A 2 0.93 18.60 -17.11
N LEU A 3 0.31 17.43 -17.31
CA LEU A 3 -0.32 16.66 -16.25
C LEU A 3 0.77 15.81 -15.58
N CYS A 4 1.17 16.16 -14.36
CA CYS A 4 2.05 15.30 -13.55
C CYS A 4 1.36 13.94 -13.36
N ARG A 5 1.97 12.86 -13.88
CA ARG A 5 1.48 11.50 -13.65
C ARG A 5 1.74 11.13 -12.19
N PRO A 6 0.72 10.72 -11.41
CA PRO A 6 0.94 10.28 -10.04
C PRO A 6 1.78 8.99 -10.06
N ILE A 7 2.82 8.98 -9.23
CA ILE A 7 3.63 7.78 -8.95
C ILE A 7 3.15 7.25 -7.60
N LEU A 8 2.72 5.99 -7.57
CA LEU A 8 2.31 5.29 -6.35
C LEU A 8 3.46 4.40 -5.90
N PHE A 9 3.75 4.39 -4.60
CA PHE A 9 4.75 3.52 -4.00
C PHE A 9 4.08 2.60 -2.99
N LEU A 10 4.49 1.35 -2.99
CA LEU A 10 4.14 0.42 -1.92
C LEU A 10 5.00 0.73 -0.69
N LEU A 11 4.36 0.92 0.46
CA LEU A 11 5.02 1.03 1.75
C LEU A 11 5.15 -0.38 2.34
N VAL A 12 6.36 -0.78 2.69
CA VAL A 12 6.66 -2.09 3.26
C VAL A 12 7.29 -1.95 4.64
N PRO A 13 7.11 -2.92 5.54
CA PRO A 13 7.83 -2.95 6.81
C PRO A 13 9.34 -2.98 6.58
N ASN A 14 10.08 -2.45 7.56
CA ASN A 14 11.52 -2.63 7.61
C ASN A 14 11.84 -4.02 8.19
N SER A 15 11.69 -5.06 7.38
CA SER A 15 11.93 -6.45 7.74
C SER A 15 12.90 -7.11 6.74
N PRO A 16 13.61 -8.18 7.15
CA PRO A 16 14.61 -8.84 6.29
C PRO A 16 14.07 -9.31 4.92
N GLY A 17 12.75 -9.52 4.82
CA GLY A 17 12.08 -9.87 3.56
C GLY A 17 12.03 -8.73 2.54
N PHE A 18 12.08 -7.47 2.96
CA PHE A 18 11.97 -6.30 2.09
C PHE A 18 13.25 -5.45 2.00
N GLU A 19 14.20 -5.59 2.93
CA GLU A 19 15.42 -4.77 3.04
C GLU A 19 16.25 -4.64 1.76
N LYS A 20 16.29 -5.70 0.94
CA LYS A 20 17.11 -5.76 -0.29
C LYS A 20 16.29 -5.65 -1.56
N ILE A 21 14.99 -5.39 -1.45
CA ILE A 21 14.12 -5.35 -2.61
C ILE A 21 13.90 -3.91 -3.07
N HIS A 22 14.40 -3.60 -4.26
CA HIS A 22 14.26 -2.27 -4.86
C HIS A 22 12.97 -2.11 -5.68
N SER A 23 12.34 -3.22 -6.07
CA SER A 23 11.09 -3.24 -6.85
C SER A 23 10.43 -4.61 -6.69
N ILE A 24 9.13 -4.62 -6.44
CA ILE A 24 8.29 -5.83 -6.48
C ILE A 24 7.05 -5.59 -7.31
N SER A 25 6.46 -6.67 -7.81
CA SER A 25 5.12 -6.62 -8.35
C SER A 25 4.10 -6.52 -7.21
N LEU A 26 2.97 -5.87 -7.46
CA LEU A 26 1.85 -5.86 -6.52
C LEU A 26 1.36 -7.30 -6.24
N SER A 27 1.48 -8.19 -7.22
CA SER A 27 1.15 -9.61 -7.11
C SER A 27 2.01 -10.38 -6.11
N ASP A 28 3.23 -9.89 -5.81
CA ASP A 28 4.14 -10.54 -4.85
C ASP A 28 3.65 -10.37 -3.40
N VAL A 29 2.88 -9.31 -3.14
CA VAL A 29 2.31 -9.00 -1.81
C VAL A 29 0.82 -9.31 -1.71
N LYS A 30 0.24 -10.05 -2.67
CA LYS A 30 -1.20 -10.34 -2.71
C LYS A 30 -1.75 -11.06 -1.47
N ASN A 31 -0.88 -11.76 -0.74
CA ASN A 31 -1.23 -12.54 0.45
C ASN A 31 -0.80 -11.84 1.76
N GLU A 32 -0.22 -10.64 1.67
CA GLU A 32 0.13 -9.85 2.84
C GLU A 32 -1.11 -9.19 3.44
N GLU A 33 -0.99 -8.80 4.70
CA GLU A 33 -1.96 -7.96 5.38
C GLU A 33 -1.81 -6.51 4.87
N PHE A 34 -2.92 -5.85 4.51
CA PHE A 34 -2.91 -4.49 3.99
C PHE A 34 -3.36 -3.47 5.03
N ILE A 35 -2.72 -2.30 4.98
CA ILE A 35 -2.99 -1.13 5.79
C ILE A 35 -3.43 -0.01 4.84
N SER A 36 -4.61 0.56 5.07
CA SER A 36 -5.18 1.57 4.16
C SER A 36 -5.27 2.96 4.81
N LEU A 37 -4.94 3.99 4.02
CA LEU A 37 -5.27 5.37 4.36
C LEU A 37 -6.73 5.66 3.97
N SER A 38 -7.61 5.78 4.97
CA SER A 38 -8.97 6.26 4.75
C SER A 38 -9.00 7.78 4.60
N GLY A 39 -10.12 8.35 4.12
CA GLY A 39 -10.30 9.79 3.98
C GLY A 39 -9.83 10.36 2.63
N ALA A 40 -8.83 9.76 1.99
CA ALA A 40 -8.40 10.14 0.64
C ALA A 40 -9.12 9.31 -0.45
N LYS A 41 -10.40 9.59 -0.71
CA LYS A 41 -11.25 8.80 -1.64
C LYS A 41 -10.62 8.58 -3.04
N LEU A 42 -10.00 9.61 -3.61
CA LEU A 42 -9.32 9.49 -4.91
C LEU A 42 -8.09 8.57 -4.83
N PHE A 43 -7.31 8.68 -3.76
CA PHE A 43 -6.16 7.82 -3.53
C PHE A 43 -6.58 6.36 -3.39
N ARG A 44 -7.61 6.11 -2.57
CA ARG A 44 -8.19 4.77 -2.42
C ARG A 44 -8.70 4.19 -3.73
N ALA A 45 -9.42 4.99 -4.53
CA ALA A 45 -9.90 4.55 -5.84
C ALA A 45 -8.75 4.20 -6.82
N ILE A 46 -7.64 4.92 -6.76
CA ILE A 46 -6.43 4.62 -7.54
C ILE A 46 -5.83 3.29 -7.08
N CYS A 47 -5.66 3.11 -5.78
CA CYS A 47 -5.16 1.89 -5.15
C CYS A 47 -6.00 0.66 -5.53
N ASP A 48 -7.33 0.76 -5.34
CA ASP A 48 -8.27 -0.30 -5.68
C ASP A 48 -8.19 -0.65 -7.18
N LYS A 49 -7.97 0.34 -8.06
CA LYS A 49 -7.81 0.11 -9.50
C LYS A 49 -6.55 -0.69 -9.83
N PHE A 50 -5.42 -0.41 -9.15
CA PHE A 50 -4.19 -1.18 -9.32
C PHE A 50 -4.31 -2.60 -8.78
N CYS A 51 -4.90 -2.78 -7.59
CA CYS A 51 -5.17 -4.11 -7.05
C CYS A 51 -6.08 -4.91 -8.01
N LYS A 52 -7.14 -4.27 -8.52
CA LYS A 52 -8.07 -4.90 -9.45
C LYS A 52 -7.43 -5.26 -10.80
N SER A 53 -6.51 -4.45 -11.34
CA SER A 53 -5.82 -4.78 -12.60
C SER A 53 -4.94 -6.02 -12.47
N GLU A 54 -4.46 -6.32 -11.27
CA GLU A 54 -3.66 -7.51 -10.96
C GLU A 54 -4.51 -8.67 -10.37
N HIS A 55 -5.84 -8.54 -10.36
CA HIS A 55 -6.77 -9.51 -9.76
C HIS A 55 -6.52 -9.77 -8.26
N ILE A 56 -6.04 -8.75 -7.55
CA ILE A 56 -5.77 -8.78 -6.11
C ILE A 56 -6.96 -8.18 -5.36
N GLN A 57 -7.41 -8.87 -4.32
CA GLN A 57 -8.30 -8.32 -3.30
C GLN A 57 -7.48 -8.15 -2.02
N PRO A 58 -7.10 -6.92 -1.63
CA PRO A 58 -6.25 -6.71 -0.47
C PRO A 58 -7.00 -7.09 0.82
N ASN A 59 -6.37 -7.87 1.70
CA ASN A 59 -6.88 -8.14 3.04
C ASN A 59 -6.60 -6.96 3.97
N ILE A 60 -7.52 -6.00 4.05
CA ILE A 60 -7.31 -4.77 4.85
C ILE A 60 -7.58 -5.06 6.32
N VAL A 61 -6.54 -5.00 7.15
CA VAL A 61 -6.63 -5.27 8.60
C VAL A 61 -6.49 -4.03 9.48
N PHE A 62 -6.11 -2.91 8.87
CA PHE A 62 -6.12 -1.62 9.53
C PHE A 62 -6.46 -0.51 8.54
N GLU A 63 -7.24 0.47 9.00
CA GLU A 63 -7.63 1.63 8.21
C GLU A 63 -7.65 2.89 9.10
N SER A 64 -7.08 4.00 8.61
CA SER A 64 -7.08 5.28 9.35
C SER A 64 -6.95 6.48 8.42
N GLU A 65 -7.57 7.61 8.78
CA GLU A 65 -7.41 8.87 8.05
C GLU A 65 -6.10 9.59 8.40
N SER A 66 -5.35 9.09 9.39
CA SER A 66 -4.07 9.64 9.81
C SER A 66 -2.91 8.95 9.07
N PRO A 67 -2.17 9.69 8.21
CA PRO A 67 -0.97 9.14 7.56
C PRO A 67 0.09 8.66 8.56
N SER A 68 0.18 9.32 9.72
CA SER A 68 1.10 8.93 10.78
C SER A 68 0.69 7.60 11.42
N ALA A 69 -0.61 7.37 11.64
CA ALA A 69 -1.10 6.09 12.15
C ALA A 69 -0.79 4.95 11.17
N VAL A 70 -1.09 5.16 9.88
CA VAL A 70 -0.74 4.19 8.82
C VAL A 70 0.75 3.85 8.83
N LYS A 71 1.62 4.87 8.82
CA LYS A 71 3.08 4.66 8.86
C LYS A 71 3.54 3.89 10.10
N ASN A 72 2.97 4.20 11.27
CA ASN A 72 3.32 3.53 12.52
C ASN A 72 2.94 2.04 12.49
N MET A 73 1.78 1.70 11.92
CA MET A 73 1.34 0.31 11.79
C MET A 73 2.24 -0.49 10.84
N ILE A 74 2.68 0.11 9.73
CA ILE A 74 3.64 -0.52 8.80
C ILE A 74 5.00 -0.70 9.49
N ALA A 75 5.49 0.32 10.20
CA ALA A 75 6.75 0.25 10.95
C ALA A 75 6.72 -0.79 12.09
N ALA A 76 5.54 -1.05 12.65
CA ALA A 76 5.29 -2.10 13.63
C ALA A 76 5.17 -3.51 12.99
N ASN A 77 5.41 -3.64 11.68
CA ASN A 77 5.38 -4.90 10.94
C ASN A 77 4.00 -5.59 10.94
N ILE A 78 2.91 -4.81 10.96
CA ILE A 78 1.53 -5.32 10.93
C ILE A 78 1.05 -5.62 9.51
N GLY A 79 1.61 -4.95 8.50
CA GLY A 79 1.22 -5.14 7.10
C GLY A 79 1.89 -4.14 6.15
N VAL A 80 1.51 -4.22 4.87
CA VAL A 80 1.97 -3.32 3.79
C VAL A 80 0.95 -2.21 3.50
N GLY A 81 1.43 -1.04 3.11
CA GLY A 81 0.59 0.11 2.75
C GLY A 81 0.56 0.34 1.26
N VAL A 82 -0.66 0.46 0.71
CA VAL A 82 -0.93 0.85 -0.69
C VAL A 82 -1.55 2.24 -0.73
#